data_AF-A0A916Y159-F1
#
_entry.id   AF-A0A916Y159-F1
#
_cell.length_a   1.000
_cell.length_b   1.000
_cell.length_c   1.000
_cell.angle_alpha   90.00
_cell.angle_beta   90.00
_cell.angle_gamma   90.00
#
_symmetry.space_group_name_H-M   'P 1'
#
loop_
_entity.id
_entity.type
_entity.pdbx_description
1 polymer ?
#
loop_
_entity_poly.entity_id
_entity_poly.type
_entity_poly.pdbx_seq_one_letter_code
_entity_poly.pdbx_strand_id
1 'polypeptide(L)'
;MTPEEKLNIINRLNALELLQKKNLEEVTALKNYLKENPLLAEDWLDLNTISGHYIDSFSKVEVYDNRPTNEENRNVFATESQARSALAKAQLSQLLQSFRSGWHKSLPNYVLLPELIDGEVKPYIGQGVFPQFLAFRSREKAVLFYAAHKKLIHEFWSEFFE
;
A
#
# COMPACT_ATOMS: atom_id res chain seq x y z
N MET A 1 14.39 28.27 43.58
CA MET A 1 14.31 27.05 42.76
C MET A 1 14.65 25.86 43.62
N THR A 2 13.70 24.96 43.80
CA THR A 2 13.86 23.77 44.65
C THR A 2 14.79 22.74 43.98
N PRO A 3 15.38 21.80 44.74
CA PRO A 3 16.12 20.68 44.17
C PRO A 3 15.30 19.87 43.16
N GLU A 4 14.00 19.75 43.38
CA GLU A 4 13.06 19.05 42.50
C GLU A 4 12.86 19.78 41.17
N GLU A 5 12.72 21.11 41.20
CA GLU A 5 12.64 21.94 39.98
C GLU A 5 13.93 21.85 39.15
N LYS A 6 15.09 21.83 39.80
CA LYS A 6 16.39 21.63 39.13
C LYS A 6 16.48 20.27 38.46
N LEU A 7 16.06 19.21 39.15
CA LEU A 7 16.05 17.85 38.62
C LEU A 7 15.11 17.71 37.41
N ASN A 8 13.94 18.33 37.45
CA ASN A 8 12.98 18.32 36.34
C ASN A 8 13.54 19.03 35.09
N ILE A 9 14.22 20.17 35.27
CA ILE A 9 14.89 20.88 34.17
C ILE A 9 15.98 20.01 33.54
N ILE A 10 16.82 19.36 34.35
CA ILE A 10 17.88 18.47 33.86
C ILE A 10 17.29 17.30 33.05
N ASN A 11 16.24 16.65 33.55
CA ASN A 11 15.59 15.56 32.85
C ASN A 11 15.02 16.01 31.49
N ARG A 12 14.43 17.21 31.43
CA ARG A 12 13.90 17.78 30.19
C ARG A 12 15.03 18.13 29.20
N LEU A 13 16.14 18.66 29.67
CA LEU A 13 17.31 18.94 28.81
C LEU A 13 17.90 17.65 28.23
N ASN A 14 18.08 16.60 29.05
CA ASN A 14 18.56 15.30 28.58
C ASN A 14 17.63 14.69 27.52
N ALA A 15 16.31 14.81 27.69
CA ALA A 15 15.34 14.36 26.69
C ALA A 15 15.44 15.16 25.36
N LEU A 16 15.69 16.47 25.44
CA LEU A 16 15.88 17.31 24.26
C LEU A 16 17.19 16.98 23.52
N GLU A 17 18.28 16.74 24.24
CA GLU A 17 19.56 16.30 23.66
C GLU A 17 19.41 14.95 22.95
N LEU A 18 18.70 14.00 23.56
CA LEU A 18 18.44 12.70 22.94
C LEU A 18 17.62 12.84 21.65
N LEU A 19 16.58 13.69 21.66
CA LEU A 19 15.79 13.99 20.46
C LEU A 19 16.62 14.65 19.36
N GLN A 20 17.46 15.62 19.70
CA GLN A 20 18.35 16.26 18.72
C GLN A 20 19.33 15.28 18.09
N LYS A 21 19.93 14.40 18.91
CA LYS A 21 20.81 13.35 18.41
C LYS A 21 20.09 12.41 17.46
N LYS A 22 18.89 11.94 17.82
CA LYS A 22 18.07 11.08 16.96
C LYS A 22 17.73 11.75 15.62
N ASN A 23 17.32 13.03 15.65
CA ASN A 23 17.04 13.79 14.44
C ASN A 23 18.29 13.94 13.54
N LEU A 24 19.46 14.14 14.14
CA LEU A 24 20.71 14.25 13.39
C LEU A 24 21.09 12.92 12.73
N GLU A 25 20.89 11.80 13.41
CA GLU A 25 21.10 10.45 12.87
C GLU A 25 20.15 10.18 11.69
N GLU A 26 18.86 10.51 11.81
CA GLU A 26 17.88 10.38 10.73
C GLU A 26 18.24 11.25 9.50
N VAL A 27 18.63 12.50 9.71
CA VAL A 27 19.07 13.41 8.63
C VAL A 27 20.35 12.89 7.97
N THR A 28 21.28 12.34 8.74
CA THR A 28 22.53 11.78 8.21
C THR A 28 22.25 10.53 7.38
N ALA A 29 21.37 9.64 7.86
CA ALA A 29 20.93 8.46 7.13
C ALA A 29 20.26 8.83 5.80
N LEU A 30 19.38 9.84 5.81
CA LEU A 30 18.71 10.32 4.59
C LEU A 30 19.71 10.90 3.59
N LYS A 31 20.68 11.69 4.04
CA LYS A 31 21.74 12.23 3.17
C LYS A 31 22.58 11.13 2.53
N ASN A 32 22.94 10.10 3.29
CA ASN A 32 23.67 8.96 2.77
C ASN A 32 22.83 8.20 1.74
N TYR A 33 21.55 7.95 2.03
CA TYR A 33 20.61 7.32 1.10
C TYR A 33 20.51 8.09 -0.23
N LEU A 34 20.34 9.41 -0.18
CA LEU A 34 20.28 10.25 -1.39
C LEU A 34 21.60 10.24 -2.18
N LYS A 35 22.74 10.19 -1.50
CA LYS A 35 24.06 10.11 -2.13
C LYS A 35 24.29 8.75 -2.80
N GLU A 36 23.81 7.68 -2.18
CA GLU A 36 23.93 6.30 -2.68
C GLU A 36 22.90 5.99 -3.77
N ASN A 37 21.78 6.73 -3.81
CA ASN A 37 20.71 6.59 -4.80
C ASN A 37 20.54 7.90 -5.61
N PRO A 38 21.54 8.30 -6.42
CA PRO A 38 21.49 9.55 -7.18
C PRO A 38 20.46 9.52 -8.32
N LEU A 39 19.84 8.36 -8.58
CA LEU A 39 18.86 8.09 -9.65
C LEU A 39 17.44 7.94 -9.09
N LEU A 40 17.10 8.59 -7.98
CA LEU A 40 15.71 8.70 -7.54
C LEU A 40 14.93 9.44 -8.62
N ALA A 41 14.23 8.67 -9.46
CA ALA A 41 13.35 9.19 -10.49
C ALA A 41 12.24 10.02 -9.82
N GLU A 42 12.09 11.28 -10.23
CA GLU A 42 11.03 12.15 -9.73
C GLU A 42 9.73 11.92 -10.52
N ASP A 43 9.86 11.64 -11.81
CA ASP A 43 8.75 11.32 -12.73
C ASP A 43 8.99 9.98 -13.44
N TRP A 44 7.92 9.42 -14.03
CA TRP A 44 7.93 8.24 -14.88
C TRP A 44 8.98 8.30 -15.98
N LEU A 45 9.15 9.46 -16.62
CA LEU A 45 10.09 9.61 -17.73
C LEU A 45 11.55 9.51 -17.27
N ASP A 46 11.86 9.85 -16.02
CA ASP A 46 13.22 9.79 -15.45
C ASP A 46 13.73 8.35 -15.30
N LEU A 47 12.84 7.36 -15.33
CA LEU A 47 13.22 5.95 -15.33
C LEU A 47 14.03 5.56 -16.59
N ASN A 48 13.96 6.36 -17.67
CA ASN A 48 14.56 6.15 -19.00
C ASN A 48 14.13 4.87 -19.71
N THR A 49 14.24 3.71 -19.06
CA THR A 49 13.88 2.39 -19.56
C THR A 49 13.17 1.59 -18.48
N ILE A 50 12.15 0.83 -18.87
CA ILE A 50 11.38 -0.03 -17.96
C ILE A 50 11.24 -1.45 -18.52
N SER A 51 11.15 -2.40 -17.60
CA SER A 51 10.71 -3.77 -17.83
C SER A 51 9.63 -4.11 -16.80
N GLY A 52 8.75 -5.05 -17.13
CA GLY A 52 7.63 -5.41 -16.28
C GLY A 52 6.54 -6.17 -17.02
N HIS A 53 5.30 -5.95 -16.60
CA HIS A 53 4.12 -6.65 -17.09
C HIS A 53 2.99 -5.67 -17.33
N TYR A 54 2.15 -5.89 -18.33
CA TYR A 54 0.96 -5.08 -18.57
C TYR A 54 -0.25 -5.95 -18.87
N ILE A 55 -1.44 -5.36 -18.75
CA ILE A 55 -2.70 -6.02 -19.09
C ILE A 55 -3.11 -5.59 -20.49
N ASP A 56 -3.21 -6.53 -21.42
CA ASP A 56 -3.66 -6.26 -22.79
C ASP A 56 -5.20 -6.10 -22.89
N SER A 57 -5.70 -5.78 -24.09
CA SER A 57 -7.13 -5.61 -24.34
C SER A 57 -7.95 -6.90 -24.20
N PHE A 58 -7.31 -8.07 -24.14
CA PHE A 58 -7.92 -9.38 -23.91
C PHE A 58 -7.82 -9.82 -22.44
N SER A 59 -7.44 -8.91 -21.53
CA SER A 59 -7.24 -9.18 -20.10
C SER A 59 -6.13 -10.21 -19.83
N LYS A 60 -5.13 -10.30 -20.71
CA LYS A 60 -3.94 -11.12 -20.50
C LYS A 60 -2.82 -10.29 -19.90
N VAL A 61 -2.08 -10.92 -19.00
CA VAL A 61 -0.84 -10.36 -18.47
C VAL A 61 0.28 -10.71 -19.44
N GLU A 62 0.86 -9.69 -20.04
CA GLU A 62 1.91 -9.81 -21.06
C GLU A 62 3.21 -9.19 -20.53
N VAL A 63 4.35 -9.72 -20.99
CA VAL A 63 5.68 -9.22 -20.60
C VAL A 63 6.03 -7.99 -21.42
N TYR A 64 6.62 -6.99 -20.76
CA TYR A 64 7.13 -5.76 -21.37
C TYR A 64 8.60 -5.64 -21.01
N ASP A 65 9.51 -5.70 -21.98
CA ASP A 65 10.95 -5.78 -21.67
C ASP A 65 11.77 -4.69 -22.36
N ASN A 66 12.56 -4.00 -21.52
CA ASN A 66 13.62 -3.06 -21.83
C ASN A 66 13.22 -2.01 -22.88
N ARG A 67 12.12 -1.30 -22.61
CA ARG A 67 11.62 -0.25 -23.51
C ARG A 67 11.80 1.13 -22.90
N PRO A 68 12.06 2.16 -23.73
CA PRO A 68 12.07 3.54 -23.25
C PRO A 68 10.74 3.94 -22.63
N THR A 69 10.78 4.73 -21.56
CA THR A 69 9.57 5.30 -20.94
C THR A 69 8.89 6.29 -21.87
N ASN A 70 7.56 6.24 -21.92
CA ASN A 70 6.72 7.17 -22.67
C ASN A 70 5.29 7.21 -22.08
N GLU A 71 4.41 8.01 -22.68
CA GLU A 71 3.03 8.17 -22.24
C GLU A 71 2.18 6.90 -22.38
N GLU A 72 2.50 6.04 -23.34
CA GLU A 72 1.70 4.86 -23.71
C GLU A 72 1.99 3.63 -22.83
N ASN A 73 3.09 3.65 -22.07
CA ASN A 73 3.52 2.52 -21.23
C ASN A 73 3.35 2.73 -19.72
N ARG A 74 2.62 3.76 -19.30
CA ARG A 74 2.34 4.09 -17.88
C ARG A 74 1.52 3.04 -17.11
N ASN A 75 1.03 2.01 -17.79
CA ASN A 75 0.33 0.87 -17.21
C ASN A 75 1.19 -0.39 -17.10
N VAL A 76 2.52 -0.27 -17.26
CA VAL A 76 3.46 -1.36 -17.01
C VAL A 76 3.74 -1.45 -15.51
N PHE A 77 3.40 -2.60 -14.93
CA PHE A 77 3.66 -2.97 -13.54
C PHE A 77 5.05 -3.59 -13.42
N ALA A 78 5.72 -3.36 -12.29
CA ALA A 78 7.09 -3.86 -12.09
C ALA A 78 7.11 -5.40 -11.97
N THR A 79 6.07 -6.01 -11.41
CA THR A 79 5.97 -7.47 -11.24
C THR A 79 4.70 -8.05 -11.87
N GLU A 80 4.70 -9.37 -12.08
CA GLU A 80 3.55 -10.08 -12.62
C GLU A 80 2.37 -10.06 -11.61
N SER A 81 2.64 -10.23 -10.30
CA SER A 81 1.58 -10.18 -9.29
C SER A 81 0.90 -8.81 -9.22
N GLN A 82 1.62 -7.72 -9.44
CA GLN A 82 1.04 -6.37 -9.47
C GLN A 82 0.08 -6.23 -10.66
N ALA A 83 0.46 -6.74 -11.83
CA ALA A 83 -0.42 -6.76 -13.00
C ALA A 83 -1.66 -7.65 -12.77
N ARG A 84 -1.48 -8.84 -12.18
CA ARG A 84 -2.60 -9.73 -11.81
C ARG A 84 -3.52 -9.11 -10.76
N SER A 85 -2.94 -8.47 -9.75
CA SER A 85 -3.70 -7.75 -8.72
C SER A 85 -4.51 -6.61 -9.33
N ALA A 86 -3.91 -5.81 -10.21
CA ALA A 86 -4.62 -4.73 -10.89
C ALA A 86 -5.78 -5.24 -11.75
N LEU A 87 -5.59 -6.36 -12.46
CA LEU A 87 -6.65 -7.03 -13.20
C LEU A 87 -7.75 -7.53 -12.27
N ALA A 88 -7.40 -8.16 -11.15
CA ALA A 88 -8.35 -8.63 -10.16
C ALA A 88 -9.12 -7.45 -9.54
N LYS A 89 -8.46 -6.34 -9.23
CA LYS A 89 -9.06 -5.10 -8.74
C LYS A 89 -10.06 -4.52 -9.74
N ALA A 90 -9.73 -4.52 -11.04
CA ALA A 90 -10.65 -4.09 -12.09
C ALA A 90 -11.94 -4.93 -12.08
N GLN A 91 -11.82 -6.26 -12.00
CA GLN A 91 -12.98 -7.16 -11.91
C GLN A 91 -13.77 -6.98 -10.60
N LEU A 92 -13.08 -6.91 -9.46
CA LEU A 92 -13.69 -6.67 -8.14
C LEU A 92 -14.43 -5.34 -8.09
N SER A 93 -13.98 -4.30 -8.81
CA SER A 93 -14.68 -3.01 -8.85
C SER A 93 -16.09 -3.14 -9.42
N GLN A 94 -16.27 -3.93 -10.48
CA GLN A 94 -17.57 -4.21 -11.08
C GLN A 94 -18.45 -5.06 -10.15
N LEU A 95 -17.86 -6.06 -9.49
CA LEU A 95 -18.58 -6.92 -8.55
C LEU A 95 -19.02 -6.13 -7.31
N LEU A 96 -18.17 -5.26 -6.76
CA LEU A 96 -18.50 -4.40 -5.61
C LEU A 96 -19.70 -3.50 -5.91
N GLN A 97 -19.81 -2.99 -7.13
CA GLN A 97 -20.95 -2.18 -7.56
C GLN A 97 -22.27 -2.94 -7.41
N SER A 98 -22.31 -4.23 -7.73
CA SER A 98 -23.52 -5.06 -7.57
C SER A 98 -23.96 -5.21 -6.10
N PHE A 99 -23.03 -5.12 -5.15
CA PHE A 99 -23.31 -5.16 -3.71
C PHE A 99 -23.69 -3.79 -3.11
N ARG A 100 -23.74 -2.73 -3.93
CA ARG A 100 -23.87 -1.31 -3.49
C ARG A 100 -22.89 -0.99 -2.36
N SER A 101 -21.67 -1.48 -2.52
CA SER A 101 -20.59 -1.36 -1.54
C SER A 101 -19.56 -0.34 -2.01
N GLY A 102 -18.60 -0.04 -1.14
CA GLY A 102 -17.65 1.06 -1.29
C GLY A 102 -17.61 1.94 -0.05
N TRP A 103 -16.51 2.68 0.08
CA TRP A 103 -16.23 3.56 1.21
C TRP A 103 -17.23 4.71 1.34
N HIS A 104 -17.36 5.25 2.56
CA HIS A 104 -18.14 6.46 2.83
C HIS A 104 -17.65 7.24 4.01
N LYS A 105 -17.78 8.55 3.88
CA LYS A 105 -17.21 9.49 4.84
C LYS A 105 -18.00 9.59 6.14
N SER A 106 -19.32 9.34 6.13
CA SER A 106 -20.20 9.58 7.29
C SER A 106 -20.92 8.34 7.83
N LEU A 107 -20.59 7.14 7.34
CA LEU A 107 -21.21 5.90 7.82
C LEU A 107 -20.11 4.92 8.25
N PRO A 108 -20.40 4.00 9.19
CA PRO A 108 -19.50 2.88 9.46
C PRO A 108 -19.20 2.11 8.18
N ASN A 109 -17.92 1.78 7.98
CA ASN A 109 -17.47 0.93 6.90
C ASN A 109 -16.84 -0.31 7.50
N TYR A 110 -17.14 -1.47 6.94
CA TYR A 110 -16.44 -2.72 7.21
C TYR A 110 -15.46 -2.96 6.09
N VAL A 111 -14.21 -3.27 6.43
CA VAL A 111 -13.14 -3.46 5.46
C VAL A 111 -12.76 -4.92 5.41
N LEU A 112 -12.44 -5.39 4.20
CA LEU A 112 -11.91 -6.71 3.96
C LEU A 112 -10.43 -6.57 3.57
N LEU A 113 -9.55 -6.98 4.48
CA LEU A 113 -8.11 -6.83 4.35
C LEU A 113 -7.43 -8.19 4.45
N PRO A 114 -6.25 -8.37 3.83
CA PRO A 114 -5.45 -9.56 4.06
C PRO A 114 -4.79 -9.47 5.44
N GLU A 115 -4.80 -10.57 6.17
CA GLU A 115 -4.15 -10.75 7.47
C GLU A 115 -3.26 -11.98 7.40
N LEU A 116 -1.98 -11.85 7.77
CA LEU A 116 -1.03 -12.96 7.77
C LEU A 116 -1.05 -13.64 9.14
N ILE A 117 -1.53 -14.89 9.19
CA ILE A 117 -1.61 -15.70 10.41
C ILE A 117 -0.92 -17.02 10.13
N ASP A 118 0.16 -17.31 10.85
CA ASP A 118 0.97 -18.54 10.72
C ASP A 118 1.46 -18.80 9.28
N GLY A 119 1.79 -17.72 8.55
CA GLY A 119 2.23 -17.79 7.15
C GLY A 119 1.10 -17.98 6.12
N GLU A 120 -0.16 -18.04 6.56
CA GLU A 120 -1.32 -18.09 5.69
C GLU A 120 -2.03 -16.74 5.60
N VAL A 121 -2.45 -16.35 4.39
CA VAL A 121 -3.27 -15.16 4.18
C VAL A 121 -4.73 -15.48 4.48
N LYS A 122 -5.27 -14.85 5.53
CA LYS A 122 -6.67 -14.96 5.98
C LYS A 122 -7.38 -13.61 5.87
N PRO A 123 -8.72 -13.60 5.73
CA PRO A 123 -9.47 -12.36 5.65
C PRO A 123 -9.65 -11.75 7.04
N TYR A 124 -9.16 -10.52 7.24
CA TYR A 124 -9.64 -9.67 8.32
C TYR A 124 -10.92 -8.96 7.88
N ILE A 125 -11.97 -9.03 8.72
CA ILE A 125 -13.21 -8.27 8.52
C ILE A 125 -13.55 -7.52 9.80
N GLY A 126 -13.37 -6.21 9.77
CA GLY A 126 -13.63 -5.32 10.89
C GLY A 126 -14.02 -3.92 10.44
N GLN A 127 -14.34 -3.05 11.40
CA GLN A 127 -14.68 -1.67 11.11
C GLN A 127 -13.43 -0.89 10.69
N GLY A 128 -13.45 -0.34 9.47
CA GLY A 128 -12.36 0.46 8.93
C GLY A 128 -12.46 1.91 9.36
N VAL A 129 -11.32 2.48 9.75
CA VAL A 129 -11.17 3.91 10.06
C VAL A 129 -10.52 4.70 8.91
N PHE A 130 -9.92 4.01 7.94
CA PHE A 130 -9.32 4.59 6.73
C PHE A 130 -9.99 4.08 5.46
N PRO A 131 -10.08 4.91 4.40
CA PRO A 131 -10.60 4.49 3.11
C PRO A 131 -9.93 3.22 2.58
N GLN A 132 -10.74 2.22 2.24
CA GLN A 132 -10.29 0.96 1.63
C GLN A 132 -11.10 0.65 0.37
N PHE A 133 -10.45 0.00 -0.59
CA PHE A 133 -11.10 -0.43 -1.84
C PHE A 133 -12.21 -1.45 -1.58
N LEU A 134 -11.90 -2.53 -0.84
CA LEU A 134 -12.86 -3.53 -0.39
C LEU A 134 -13.55 -3.06 0.91
N ALA A 135 -14.43 -2.06 0.77
CA ALA A 135 -15.22 -1.51 1.87
C ALA A 135 -16.72 -1.80 1.70
N PHE A 136 -17.40 -2.07 2.81
CA PHE A 136 -18.79 -2.53 2.86
C PHE A 136 -19.59 -1.79 3.93
N ARG A 137 -20.91 -1.76 3.77
CA ARG A 137 -21.85 -1.11 4.71
C ARG A 137 -22.21 -1.92 5.93
N SER A 138 -21.93 -3.22 5.88
CA SER A 138 -22.17 -4.13 6.98
C SER A 138 -21.14 -5.27 6.92
N ARG A 139 -20.93 -5.91 8.06
CA ARG A 139 -20.03 -7.05 8.18
C ARG A 139 -20.52 -8.23 7.34
N GLU A 140 -21.82 -8.45 7.31
CA GLU A 140 -22.48 -9.55 6.59
C GLU A 140 -22.24 -9.45 5.09
N LYS A 141 -22.29 -8.23 4.53
CA LYS A 141 -21.96 -8.00 3.12
C LYS A 141 -20.50 -8.32 2.81
N ALA A 142 -19.57 -7.92 3.69
CA ALA A 142 -18.16 -8.24 3.53
C ALA A 142 -17.91 -9.76 3.57
N VAL A 143 -18.55 -10.47 4.51
CA VAL A 143 -18.48 -11.93 4.63
C VAL A 143 -19.05 -12.62 3.39
N LEU A 144 -20.23 -12.21 2.92
CA LEU A 144 -20.86 -12.75 1.71
C LEU A 144 -19.99 -12.51 0.47
N PHE A 145 -19.47 -11.30 0.31
CA PHE A 145 -18.62 -10.94 -0.81
C PHE A 145 -17.31 -11.76 -0.81
N TYR A 146 -16.68 -11.92 0.35
CA TYR A 146 -15.49 -12.76 0.48
C TYR A 146 -15.77 -14.22 0.12
N ALA A 147 -16.87 -14.78 0.63
CA ALA A 147 -17.25 -16.16 0.33
C ALA A 147 -17.50 -16.38 -1.18
N ALA A 148 -18.15 -15.44 -1.84
CA ALA A 148 -18.47 -15.53 -3.27
C ALA A 148 -17.25 -15.31 -4.19
N HIS A 149 -16.27 -14.51 -3.75
CA HIS A 149 -15.18 -14.03 -4.62
C HIS A 149 -13.78 -14.32 -4.06
N LYS A 150 -13.65 -15.32 -3.17
CA LYS A 150 -12.40 -15.66 -2.47
C LYS A 150 -11.18 -15.75 -3.39
N LYS A 151 -11.27 -16.49 -4.50
CA LYS A 151 -10.15 -16.66 -5.44
C LYS A 151 -9.66 -15.32 -5.97
N LEU A 152 -10.58 -14.49 -6.46
CA LEU A 152 -10.26 -13.20 -7.05
C LEU A 152 -9.71 -12.20 -6.01
N ILE A 153 -10.21 -12.27 -4.78
CA ILE A 153 -9.70 -11.44 -3.67
C ILE A 153 -8.28 -11.85 -3.28
N HIS A 154 -7.97 -13.15 -3.28
CA HIS A 154 -6.61 -13.63 -3.05
C HIS A 154 -5.66 -13.24 -4.18
N GLU A 155 -6.12 -13.23 -5.43
CA GLU A 155 -5.34 -12.72 -6.58
C GLU A 155 -5.14 -11.20 -6.52
N PHE A 156 -6.10 -10.44 -5.97
CA PHE A 156 -5.89 -9.02 -5.65
C PHE A 156 -4.86 -8.83 -4.52
N TRP A 157 -4.80 -9.75 -3.55
CA TRP A 157 -3.85 -9.63 -2.45
C TRP A 157 -2.44 -10.12 -2.75
N SER A 158 -2.22 -10.82 -3.88
CA SER A 158 -0.91 -11.42 -4.17
C SER A 158 0.22 -10.40 -4.28
N GLU A 159 -0.08 -9.14 -4.63
CA GLU A 159 0.93 -8.08 -4.73
C GLU A 159 1.63 -7.74 -3.39
N PHE A 160 1.03 -8.12 -2.25
CA PHE A 160 1.57 -7.82 -0.92
C PHE A 160 2.47 -8.93 -0.36
N PHE A 161 2.55 -10.08 -1.03
CA PHE A 161 3.16 -11.31 -0.51
C PHE A 161 4.19 -11.93 -1.45
N GLU A 162 4.64 -11.18 -2.46
CA GLU A 162 5.82 -11.51 -3.27
C GLU A 162 7.14 -11.24 -2.52
#